data_AF-S6SY68-F1
#
_entry.id   AF-S6SY68-F1
#
_cell.length_a   1.000
_cell.length_b   1.000
_cell.length_c   1.000
_cell.angle_alpha   90.00
_cell.angle_beta   90.00
_cell.angle_gamma   90.00
#
_symmetry.space_group_name_H-M   'P 1'
#
loop_
_entity.id
_entity.type
_entity.pdbx_description
1 polymer ?
#
loop_
_entity_poly.entity_id
_entity_poly.type
_entity_poly.pdbx_seq_one_letter_code
_entity_poly.pdbx_strand_id
1 'polypeptide(L)'
;MTLRIAINGFGRIGRNVLRALYTQGYRQDLQVVAINDLGDSEMNAHLLRFDTVHGPFSGTVECDKESLTVNGDRISVSAIRKPAELPWKAQDIDVVFECTGLFTSRDK
;
A
#
# COMPACT_ATOMS: atom_id res chain seq x y z
N MET A 1 -7.11 -13.09 14.30
CA MET A 1 -7.16 -11.63 14.51
C MET A 1 -6.35 -11.03 13.39
N THR A 2 -6.92 -10.16 12.57
CA THR A 2 -6.27 -9.67 11.33
C THR A 2 -5.55 -8.36 11.62
N LEU A 3 -4.26 -8.30 11.33
CA LEU A 3 -3.45 -7.08 11.51
C LEU A 3 -3.75 -6.07 10.40
N ARG A 4 -3.94 -4.81 10.78
CA ARG A 4 -4.21 -3.69 9.89
C ARG A 4 -2.89 -2.99 9.57
N ILE A 5 -2.55 -2.99 8.29
CA ILE A 5 -1.25 -2.53 7.80
C ILE A 5 -1.41 -1.28 6.96
N ALA A 6 -0.49 -0.34 7.12
CA ALA A 6 -0.26 0.74 6.16
C ALA A 6 1.07 0.56 5.43
N ILE A 7 1.14 0.99 4.16
CA ILE A 7 2.37 1.00 3.38
C ILE A 7 2.77 2.46 3.16
N ASN A 8 3.94 2.87 3.66
CA ASN A 8 4.50 4.19 3.38
C ASN A 8 5.54 4.06 2.26
N GLY A 9 5.26 4.64 1.09
CA GLY A 9 6.06 4.48 -0.13
C GLY A 9 5.56 3.32 -1.00
N PHE A 10 4.88 3.63 -2.10
CA PHE A 10 4.33 2.65 -3.03
C PHE A 10 5.23 2.43 -4.25
N GLY A 11 6.54 2.40 -3.99
CA GLY A 11 7.58 2.02 -4.94
C GLY A 11 7.60 0.52 -5.23
N ARG A 12 8.73 0.01 -5.74
CA ARG A 12 8.86 -1.43 -6.08
C ARG A 12 8.53 -2.35 -4.90
N ILE A 13 9.07 -2.08 -3.72
CA ILE A 13 8.86 -2.92 -2.54
C ILE A 13 7.42 -2.81 -2.04
N GLY A 14 6.89 -1.59 -1.87
CA GLY A 14 5.50 -1.40 -1.42
C GLY A 14 4.47 -2.08 -2.32
N ARG A 15 4.62 -1.98 -3.64
CA ARG A 15 3.75 -2.70 -4.60
C ARG A 15 3.88 -4.21 -4.50
N ASN A 16 5.10 -4.73 -4.32
CA ASN A 16 5.31 -6.16 -4.18
C ASN A 16 4.78 -6.72 -2.86
N VAL A 17 4.79 -5.93 -1.78
CA VAL A 17 4.13 -6.31 -0.53
C VAL A 17 2.62 -6.46 -0.75
N LEU A 18 1.99 -5.47 -1.40
CA LEU A 18 0.56 -5.58 -1.71
C LEU A 18 0.28 -6.76 -2.66
N ARG A 19 1.11 -6.97 -3.68
CA ARG A 19 1.01 -8.13 -4.58
C ARG A 19 1.11 -9.45 -3.82
N ALA A 20 2.07 -9.58 -2.89
CA ALA A 20 2.25 -10.78 -2.09
C ALA A 20 1.01 -11.04 -1.21
N LEU A 21 0.42 -10.00 -0.61
CA LEU A 21 -0.81 -10.11 0.17
C LEU A 21 -1.90 -10.88 -0.60
N TYR A 22 -2.13 -10.50 -1.86
CA TYR A 22 -3.19 -11.10 -2.69
C TYR A 22 -2.82 -12.41 -3.38
N THR A 23 -1.53 -12.73 -3.53
CA THR A 23 -1.08 -13.89 -4.34
C THR A 23 -0.51 -15.04 -3.52
N GLN A 24 -0.10 -14.80 -2.28
CA GLN A 24 0.58 -15.79 -1.42
C GLN A 24 -0.27 -16.26 -0.24
N GLY A 25 -1.56 -15.90 -0.21
CA GLY A 25 -2.48 -16.33 0.83
C GLY A 25 -2.14 -15.74 2.20
N TYR A 26 -1.97 -14.42 2.29
CA TYR A 26 -1.77 -13.71 3.58
C TYR A 26 -3.02 -12.96 4.05
N ARG A 27 -4.09 -12.92 3.25
CA ARG A 27 -5.30 -12.11 3.52
C ARG A 27 -6.08 -12.55 4.75
N GLN A 28 -5.91 -13.79 5.21
CA GLN A 28 -6.53 -14.25 6.46
C GLN A 28 -5.89 -13.62 7.71
N ASP A 29 -4.62 -13.22 7.62
CA ASP A 29 -3.85 -12.71 8.76
C ASP A 29 -3.61 -11.20 8.66
N LEU A 30 -3.54 -10.65 7.44
CA LEU A 30 -3.18 -9.26 7.17
C LEU A 30 -4.21 -8.55 6.31
N GLN A 31 -4.42 -7.26 6.58
CA GLN A 31 -5.23 -6.36 5.78
C GLN A 31 -4.47 -5.07 5.53
N VAL A 32 -4.21 -4.72 4.26
CA VAL A 32 -3.69 -3.39 3.92
C VAL A 32 -4.86 -2.41 3.83
N VAL A 33 -4.82 -1.38 4.66
CA VAL A 33 -5.90 -0.39 4.83
C VAL A 33 -5.54 0.96 4.21
N ALA A 34 -4.25 1.30 4.21
CA ALA A 34 -3.76 2.58 3.75
C ALA A 34 -2.43 2.46 3.01
N ILE A 35 -2.26 3.32 2.00
CA ILE A 35 -1.03 3.54 1.26
C ILE A 35 -0.75 5.05 1.30
N ASN A 36 0.49 5.43 1.56
CA ASN A 36 0.96 6.79 1.36
C ASN A 36 2.02 6.80 0.26
N ASP A 37 1.79 7.57 -0.81
CA ASP A 37 2.73 7.76 -1.90
C ASP A 37 2.50 9.12 -2.56
N LEU A 38 3.56 9.75 -3.07
CA LEU A 38 3.46 11.06 -3.71
C LEU A 38 3.01 10.98 -5.17
N GLY A 39 3.04 9.79 -5.78
CA GLY A 39 2.44 9.53 -7.08
C GLY A 39 0.92 9.46 -6.99
N ASP A 40 0.24 9.83 -8.07
CA ASP A 40 -1.22 9.72 -8.13
C ASP A 40 -1.70 8.24 -8.12
N SER A 41 -2.94 8.04 -7.70
CA SER A 41 -3.55 6.71 -7.60
C SER A 41 -3.65 5.98 -8.93
N GLU A 42 -3.79 6.71 -10.05
CA GLU A 42 -3.92 6.12 -11.39
C GLU A 42 -2.61 5.47 -11.85
N MET A 43 -1.50 6.19 -11.69
CA MET A 43 -0.15 5.69 -11.91
C MET A 43 0.15 4.52 -10.99
N ASN A 44 -0.20 4.62 -9.71
CA ASN A 44 -0.02 3.53 -8.75
C ASN A 44 -0.82 2.27 -9.11
N ALA A 45 -2.06 2.42 -9.59
CA ALA A 45 -2.86 1.32 -10.10
C ALA A 45 -2.22 0.68 -11.33
N HIS A 46 -1.77 1.50 -12.29
CA HIS A 46 -1.10 1.03 -13.49
C HIS A 46 0.16 0.21 -13.15
N LEU A 47 1.02 0.74 -12.27
CA LEU A 47 2.27 0.10 -11.86
C LEU A 47 2.05 -1.14 -10.99
N LEU A 48 0.91 -1.25 -10.30
CA LEU A 48 0.53 -2.50 -9.62
C LEU A 48 0.09 -3.57 -10.64
N ARG A 49 -0.73 -3.17 -11.62
CA ARG A 49 -1.22 -4.05 -12.69
C ARG A 49 -0.09 -4.61 -13.55
N PHE A 50 0.91 -3.79 -13.87
CA PHE A 50 1.99 -4.16 -14.79
C PHE A 50 3.37 -4.02 -14.14
N ASP A 51 4.01 -5.15 -13.84
CA ASP A 51 5.41 -5.19 -13.40
C ASP A 51 6.25 -6.00 -14.41
N THR A 52 7.36 -5.43 -14.88
CA THR A 52 8.22 -6.08 -15.89
C THR A 52 8.89 -7.36 -15.38
N VAL A 53 9.20 -7.44 -14.08
CA VAL A 53 9.91 -8.57 -13.46
C VAL A 53 8.92 -9.66 -13.01
N HIS A 54 7.80 -9.26 -12.42
CA HIS A 54 6.81 -10.18 -11.85
C HIS A 54 5.60 -10.42 -12.76
N GLY A 55 5.56 -9.79 -13.93
CA GLY A 55 4.46 -9.89 -14.87
C GLY A 55 3.18 -9.16 -14.42
N PRO A 56 2.09 -9.32 -15.18
CA PRO A 56 0.81 -8.71 -14.85
C PRO A 56 0.26 -9.23 -13.51
N PHE A 57 -0.44 -8.36 -12.79
CA PHE A 57 -1.15 -8.76 -11.57
C PHE A 57 -2.42 -9.53 -11.94
N SER A 58 -2.67 -10.66 -11.29
CA SER A 58 -3.79 -11.56 -11.61
C SER A 58 -5.15 -11.10 -11.07
N GLY A 59 -5.17 -10.09 -10.21
CA GLY A 59 -6.39 -9.54 -9.60
C GLY A 59 -6.93 -8.31 -10.32
N THR A 60 -8.13 -7.89 -9.92
CA THR A 60 -8.69 -6.61 -10.35
C THR A 60 -8.04 -5.48 -9.55
N VAL A 61 -7.72 -4.39 -10.25
CA VAL A 61 -7.20 -3.17 -9.65
C VAL A 61 -7.99 -2.04 -10.25
N GLU A 62 -8.67 -1.26 -9.43
CA GLU A 62 -9.38 -0.03 -9.79
C GLU A 62 -8.85 1.10 -8.92
N CYS A 63 -9.09 2.34 -9.32
CA CYS A 63 -8.66 3.50 -8.55
C CYS A 63 -9.63 4.66 -8.68
N ASP A 64 -9.65 5.49 -7.66
CA ASP A 64 -10.17 6.85 -7.73
C ASP A 64 -9.13 7.81 -7.12
N LYS A 65 -9.50 9.08 -6.95
CA LYS A 65 -8.59 10.12 -6.46
C LYS A 65 -8.04 9.84 -5.06
N GLU A 66 -8.72 9.03 -4.26
CA GLU A 66 -8.44 8.85 -2.83
C GLU A 66 -8.14 7.40 -2.46
N SER A 67 -8.17 6.47 -3.43
CA SER A 67 -8.04 5.05 -3.14
C SER A 67 -7.60 4.18 -4.30
N LEU A 68 -7.10 3.00 -3.93
CA LEU A 68 -6.96 1.83 -4.79
C LEU A 68 -7.94 0.77 -4.32
N THR A 69 -8.69 0.18 -5.24
CA THR A 69 -9.56 -0.96 -4.95
C THR A 69 -8.94 -2.21 -5.59
N VAL A 70 -8.54 -3.19 -4.77
CA VAL A 70 -7.88 -4.42 -5.25
C VAL A 70 -8.72 -5.62 -4.87
N ASN A 71 -9.19 -6.39 -5.85
CA ASN A 71 -10.09 -7.53 -5.63
C ASN A 71 -11.30 -7.19 -4.71
N GLY A 72 -11.83 -5.97 -4.83
CA GLY A 72 -12.96 -5.45 -4.04
C GLY A 72 -12.57 -4.79 -2.71
N ASP A 73 -11.33 -4.92 -2.25
CA ASP A 73 -10.86 -4.28 -1.03
C ASP A 73 -10.44 -2.84 -1.32
N ARG A 74 -11.14 -1.86 -0.73
CA ARG A 74 -10.81 -0.43 -0.87
C ARG A 74 -9.69 -0.04 0.11
N ILE A 75 -8.61 0.47 -0.44
CA ILE A 75 -7.39 0.89 0.27
C ILE A 75 -7.25 2.40 0.10
N SER A 76 -7.22 3.13 1.20
CA SER A 76 -7.04 4.59 1.16
C SER A 76 -5.65 4.96 0.63
N VAL A 77 -5.57 5.98 -0.21
CA VAL A 77 -4.32 6.53 -0.74
C VAL A 77 -4.19 7.97 -0.28
N SER A 78 -3.02 8.31 0.25
CA SER A 78 -2.66 9.66 0.67
C SER A 78 -1.33 10.07 0.04
N ALA A 79 -1.09 11.38 -0.06
CA ALA A 79 0.13 11.97 -0.61
C ALA A 79 0.75 12.95 0.39
N ILE A 80 1.05 12.46 1.60
CA ILE A 80 1.57 13.27 2.72
C ILE A 80 3.06 13.00 2.88
N ARG A 81 3.86 14.06 2.82
CA ARG A 81 5.34 13.94 2.83
C ARG A 81 5.92 13.69 4.21
N LYS A 82 5.29 14.18 5.27
CA LYS A 82 5.77 14.02 6.65
C LYS A 82 5.03 12.87 7.34
N PRO A 83 5.74 11.81 7.78
CA PRO A 83 5.10 10.67 8.45
C PRO A 83 4.29 11.04 9.70
N ALA A 84 4.74 12.06 10.43
CA ALA A 84 4.04 12.54 11.63
C ALA A 84 2.65 13.15 11.36
N GLU A 85 2.37 13.53 10.10
CA GLU A 85 1.07 14.08 9.69
C GLU A 85 0.10 12.97 9.20
N LEU A 86 0.57 11.72 9.10
CA LEU A 86 -0.24 10.61 8.60
C LEU A 86 -1.29 10.16 9.64
N PRO A 87 -2.55 9.94 9.24
CA PRO A 87 -3.65 9.68 10.16
C PRO A 87 -3.74 8.21 10.63
N TRP A 88 -2.60 7.54 10.86
CA TRP A 88 -2.52 6.11 11.21
C TRP A 88 -3.39 5.72 12.40
N LYS A 89 -3.43 6.56 13.43
CA LYS A 89 -4.28 6.33 14.60
C LYS A 89 -5.77 6.36 14.26
N ALA A 90 -6.20 7.27 13.38
CA ALA A 90 -7.60 7.37 12.98
C ALA A 90 -8.02 6.24 12.02
N GLN A 91 -7.05 5.57 11.41
CA GLN A 91 -7.26 4.44 10.51
C GLN A 91 -7.07 3.07 11.19
N ASP A 92 -6.84 3.06 12.50
CA ASP A 92 -6.58 1.85 13.31
C ASP A 92 -5.45 0.98 12.70
N ILE A 93 -4.31 1.59 12.38
CA ILE A 93 -3.15 0.88 11.83
C ILE A 93 -2.31 0.27 12.95
N ASP A 94 -2.07 -1.05 12.87
CA ASP A 94 -1.23 -1.79 13.80
C ASP A 94 0.26 -1.74 13.41
N VAL A 95 0.54 -1.85 12.11
CA VAL A 95 1.90 -1.92 11.57
C VAL A 95 2.05 -1.04 10.33
N VAL A 96 3.13 -0.27 10.27
CA VAL A 96 3.50 0.48 9.07
C VAL A 96 4.70 -0.19 8.41
N PHE A 97 4.57 -0.48 7.12
CA PHE A 97 5.69 -0.88 6.28
C PHE A 97 6.31 0.35 5.63
N GLU A 98 7.43 0.80 6.22
CA GLU A 98 8.24 1.90 5.71
C GLU A 98 9.08 1.46 4.51
N CYS A 99 8.61 1.81 3.31
CA CYS A 99 9.15 1.40 2.02
C CYS A 99 9.66 2.59 1.19
N THR A 100 9.71 3.82 1.74
CA THR A 100 10.20 5.00 1.03
C THR A 100 11.73 5.02 0.90
N GLY A 101 12.43 4.37 1.84
CA GLY A 101 13.89 4.47 1.98
C GLY A 101 14.38 5.78 2.62
N LEU A 102 13.47 6.67 3.05
CA LEU A 102 13.81 7.96 3.67
C LEU A 102 13.89 7.88 5.21
N PHE A 103 13.00 7.11 5.83
CA PHE A 103 12.86 6.99 7.29
C PHE A 103 13.45 5.64 7.77
N THR A 104 14.78 5.52 7.66
CA THR A 104 15.50 4.25 7.88
C THR A 104 16.21 4.13 9.24
N SER A 105 15.98 5.09 10.15
CA SER A 105 16.54 5.10 11.50
C SER A 105 15.44 5.24 12.53
N ARG A 106 15.64 4.68 13.72
CA ARG A 106 14.64 4.66 14.81
C ARG A 106 14.06 6.03 15.16
N ASP A 107 14.86 7.08 15.10
CA ASP A 107 14.47 8.44 15.52
C ASP A 107 13.73 9.23 14.42
N LYS A 108 13.54 8.63 13.24
CA LYS A 108 12.95 9.28 12.05
C LYS A 108 11.52 8.84 11.79
#